data_AF-A0A519CYC5-F1
#
_entry.id   AF-A0A519CYC5-F1
#
_cell.length_a   1.000
_cell.length_b   1.000
_cell.length_c   1.000
_cell.angle_alpha   90.00
_cell.angle_beta   90.00
_cell.angle_gamma   90.00
#
_symmetry.space_group_name_H-M   'P 1'
#
loop_
_entity.id
_entity.type
_entity.pdbx_description
1 polymer ?
#
loop_
_entity_poly.entity_id
_entity_poly.type
_entity_poly.pdbx_seq_one_letter_code
_entity_poly.pdbx_strand_id
1 'polypeptide(L)'
;MTPISKALIWLDRKLDFVVILYLFLGLFWLLNGFDKFFNGENIINFNGYATKAAIVDMNGTVAYTFQPTEPNGWFGVNRDDKTIGYFARLGLPSELALGSLYIVGAIEIILGVAFLSILFYKPLLPKQLENALEANKAFATQTVHRLSFKASSLLFVAFMVMDILFGDRTELWEHGTFLLLTAFAYRLYIDHEQIEAVEEAQISSSI
;
A
#
# COMPACT_ATOMS: atom_id res chain seq x y z
N MET A 1 -36.27 -12.96 -17.38
CA MET A 1 -34.86 -12.63 -17.12
C MET A 1 -34.02 -13.90 -17.22
N THR A 2 -33.04 -13.97 -18.11
CA THR A 2 -32.21 -15.17 -18.29
C THR A 2 -31.27 -15.37 -17.08
N PRO A 3 -30.81 -16.60 -16.79
CA PRO A 3 -29.90 -16.88 -15.68
C PRO A 3 -28.62 -16.04 -15.71
N ILE A 4 -28.12 -15.76 -16.91
CA ILE A 4 -26.95 -14.91 -17.16
C ILE A 4 -27.23 -13.46 -16.72
N SER A 5 -28.40 -12.90 -17.06
CA SER A 5 -28.77 -11.55 -16.63
C SER A 5 -28.84 -11.42 -15.10
N LYS A 6 -29.33 -12.47 -14.40
CA LYS A 6 -29.36 -12.47 -12.93
C LYS A 6 -27.96 -12.53 -12.32
N ALA A 7 -27.06 -13.33 -12.90
CA ALA A 7 -25.68 -13.44 -12.44
C ALA A 7 -24.91 -12.12 -12.64
N LEU A 8 -25.06 -11.47 -13.78
CA LEU A 8 -24.40 -10.18 -14.08
C LEU A 8 -24.89 -9.06 -13.13
N ILE A 9 -26.20 -8.97 -12.88
CA ILE A 9 -26.75 -7.96 -11.96
C ILE A 9 -26.36 -8.25 -10.50
N TRP A 10 -26.29 -9.53 -10.12
CA TRP A 10 -25.80 -9.91 -8.81
C TRP A 10 -24.34 -9.52 -8.62
N LEU A 11 -23.51 -9.71 -9.64
CA LEU A 11 -22.09 -9.35 -9.62
C LEU A 11 -21.90 -7.83 -9.53
N ASP A 12 -22.61 -7.07 -10.36
CA ASP A 12 -22.60 -5.60 -10.37
C ASP A 12 -22.96 -5.03 -8.99
N ARG A 13 -24.02 -5.56 -8.35
CA ARG A 13 -24.43 -5.15 -6.99
C ARG A 13 -23.48 -5.58 -5.86
N LYS A 14 -22.58 -6.52 -6.12
CA LYS A 14 -21.61 -7.02 -5.11
C LYS A 14 -20.21 -6.46 -5.28
N LEU A 15 -19.88 -5.97 -6.48
CA LEU A 15 -18.60 -5.35 -6.81
C LEU A 15 -18.78 -3.84 -6.95
N ASP A 16 -19.07 -3.17 -5.83
CA ASP A 16 -19.00 -1.72 -5.80
C ASP A 16 -17.56 -1.28 -6.07
N PHE A 17 -17.39 -0.36 -7.02
CA PHE A 17 -16.09 0.18 -7.39
C PHE A 17 -15.37 0.81 -6.18
N VAL A 18 -16.10 1.45 -5.28
CA VAL A 18 -15.55 2.02 -4.03
C VAL A 18 -14.99 0.92 -3.14
N VAL A 19 -15.71 -0.20 -3.00
CA VAL A 19 -15.24 -1.36 -2.22
C VAL A 19 -13.95 -1.94 -2.80
N ILE A 20 -13.84 -2.03 -4.14
CA ILE A 20 -12.62 -2.48 -4.81
C ILE A 20 -11.45 -1.56 -4.49
N LEU A 21 -11.64 -0.24 -4.55
CA LEU A 21 -10.58 0.74 -4.25
C LEU A 21 -10.12 0.66 -2.79
N TYR A 22 -11.03 0.44 -1.85
CA TYR A 22 -10.68 0.26 -0.44
C TYR A 22 -9.94 -1.03 -0.18
N LEU A 23 -10.37 -2.11 -0.83
CA LEU A 23 -9.69 -3.40 -0.72
C LEU A 23 -8.27 -3.26 -1.26
N PHE A 24 -8.11 -2.57 -2.39
CA PHE A 24 -6.80 -2.23 -2.94
C PHE A 24 -5.97 -1.43 -1.93
N LEU A 25 -6.47 -0.31 -1.39
CA LEU A 25 -5.72 0.52 -0.44
C LEU A 25 -5.36 -0.23 0.85
N GLY A 26 -6.28 -1.04 1.37
CA GLY A 26 -6.07 -1.86 2.55
C GLY A 26 -4.99 -2.92 2.34
N LEU A 27 -5.07 -3.65 1.23
CA LEU A 27 -4.06 -4.65 0.88
C LEU A 27 -2.71 -4.02 0.51
N PHE A 28 -2.73 -2.90 -0.21
CA PHE A 28 -1.53 -2.15 -0.58
C PHE A 28 -0.73 -1.77 0.67
N TRP A 29 -1.36 -1.10 1.63
CA TRP A 29 -0.67 -0.68 2.86
C TRP A 29 -0.27 -1.87 3.73
N LEU A 30 -1.14 -2.86 3.88
CA LEU A 30 -0.86 -4.03 4.70
C LEU A 30 0.32 -4.83 4.15
N LEU A 31 0.33 -5.12 2.85
CA LEU A 31 1.39 -5.92 2.21
C LEU A 31 2.70 -5.14 2.11
N ASN A 32 2.67 -3.82 1.83
CA ASN A 32 3.88 -2.99 1.86
C ASN A 32 4.48 -2.90 3.27
N GLY A 33 3.63 -2.87 4.29
CA GLY A 33 4.08 -2.88 5.68
C GLY A 33 4.73 -4.21 6.02
N PHE A 34 4.10 -5.33 5.65
CA PHE A 34 4.66 -6.67 5.87
C PHE A 34 5.94 -6.93 5.10
N ASP A 35 6.07 -6.45 3.87
CA ASP A 35 7.29 -6.54 3.05
C ASP A 35 8.54 -6.08 3.83
N LYS A 36 8.41 -5.05 4.67
CA LYS A 36 9.53 -4.53 5.49
C LYS A 36 9.96 -5.50 6.60
N PHE A 37 9.06 -6.35 7.09
CA PHE A 37 9.37 -7.37 8.11
C PHE A 37 9.74 -8.73 7.52
N PHE A 38 9.32 -9.02 6.30
CA PHE A 38 9.66 -10.24 5.57
C PHE A 38 10.73 -9.96 4.52
N ASN A 39 11.85 -9.40 4.99
CA ASN A 39 12.93 -8.92 4.15
C ASN A 39 13.54 -10.05 3.31
N GLY A 40 13.78 -9.80 2.03
CA GLY A 40 14.48 -10.74 1.15
C GLY A 40 15.99 -10.76 1.39
N GLU A 41 16.63 -11.88 1.06
CA GLU A 41 18.09 -11.99 1.09
C GLU A 41 18.68 -11.71 -0.30
N ASN A 42 19.82 -11.03 -0.35
CA ASN A 42 20.54 -10.84 -1.60
C ASN A 42 21.39 -12.09 -1.89
N ILE A 43 20.95 -12.92 -2.83
CA ILE A 43 21.66 -14.14 -3.25
C ILE A 43 22.47 -13.86 -4.51
N ILE A 44 23.59 -14.57 -4.69
CA ILE A 44 24.42 -14.45 -5.89
C ILE A 44 23.67 -15.08 -7.06
N ASN A 45 23.47 -14.31 -8.14
CA ASN A 45 22.89 -14.82 -9.37
C ASN A 45 23.98 -15.45 -10.24
N PHE A 46 24.06 -16.79 -10.21
CA PHE A 46 25.05 -17.56 -10.98
C PHE A 46 24.67 -17.77 -12.46
N ASN A 47 23.56 -17.20 -12.93
CA ASN A 47 23.18 -17.35 -14.33
C ASN A 47 24.18 -16.62 -15.23
N GLY A 48 24.68 -17.31 -16.28
CA GLY A 48 25.75 -16.79 -17.14
C GLY A 48 25.46 -15.47 -17.85
N TYR A 49 24.18 -15.10 -18.03
CA TYR A 49 23.77 -13.83 -18.62
C TYR A 49 23.79 -12.66 -17.63
N ALA A 50 23.95 -12.90 -16.33
CA ALA A 50 23.87 -11.87 -15.30
C ALA A 50 25.21 -11.17 -15.02
N THR A 51 26.33 -11.57 -15.65
CA THR A 51 27.67 -11.07 -15.32
C THR A 51 27.77 -9.53 -15.29
N LYS A 52 28.09 -8.96 -14.13
CA LYS A 52 28.17 -7.50 -13.91
C LYS A 52 29.52 -6.93 -14.35
N ALA A 53 30.58 -7.70 -14.18
CA ALA A 53 31.93 -7.36 -14.63
C ALA A 53 32.77 -8.62 -14.84
N ALA A 54 33.80 -8.52 -15.68
CA ALA A 54 34.79 -9.57 -15.87
C ALA A 54 36.19 -8.97 -15.69
N ILE A 55 37.06 -9.65 -14.96
CA ILE A 55 38.49 -9.37 -14.93
C ILE A 55 39.12 -10.14 -16.07
N VAL A 56 39.76 -9.42 -16.98
CA VAL A 56 40.46 -9.99 -18.13
C VAL A 56 41.97 -9.96 -17.84
N ASP A 57 42.65 -11.07 -18.09
CA ASP A 57 44.11 -11.15 -17.99
C ASP A 57 44.81 -10.37 -19.12
N MET A 58 46.13 -10.26 -19.07
CA MET A 58 46.91 -9.57 -20.09
C MET A 58 46.87 -10.24 -21.47
N ASN A 59 46.37 -11.48 -21.55
CA ASN A 59 46.21 -12.25 -22.79
C ASN A 59 44.79 -12.12 -23.38
N GLY A 60 43.91 -11.32 -22.77
CA GLY A 60 42.53 -11.16 -23.23
C GLY A 60 41.58 -12.27 -22.78
N THR A 61 42.01 -13.16 -21.87
CA THR A 61 41.18 -14.25 -21.33
C THR A 61 40.47 -13.80 -20.05
N VAL A 62 39.18 -14.12 -19.91
CA VAL A 62 38.44 -13.82 -18.67
C VAL A 62 38.98 -14.69 -17.53
N ALA A 63 39.64 -14.08 -16.56
CA ALA A 63 40.20 -14.73 -15.39
C ALA A 63 39.16 -14.90 -14.27
N TYR A 64 38.28 -13.90 -14.09
CA TYR A 64 37.22 -13.90 -13.07
C TYR A 64 35.96 -13.19 -13.56
N THR A 65 34.80 -13.64 -13.12
CA THR A 65 33.51 -12.95 -13.33
C THR A 65 32.92 -12.52 -11.99
N PHE A 66 32.45 -11.28 -11.94
CA PHE A 66 31.65 -10.76 -10.83
C PHE A 66 30.18 -10.97 -11.16
N GLN A 67 29.56 -11.89 -10.42
CA GLN A 67 28.14 -12.14 -10.51
C GLN A 67 27.37 -11.11 -9.67
N PRO A 68 26.27 -10.53 -10.18
CA PRO A 68 25.43 -9.64 -9.41
C PRO A 68 24.67 -10.44 -8.35
N THR A 69 24.19 -9.75 -7.34
CA THR A 69 23.20 -10.29 -6.42
C THR A 69 21.80 -9.98 -6.93
N GLU A 70 20.88 -10.91 -6.71
CA GLU A 70 19.45 -10.69 -6.88
C GLU A 70 18.71 -10.92 -5.55
N PRO A 71 17.67 -10.15 -5.26
CA PRO A 71 16.87 -10.37 -4.07
C PRO A 71 16.05 -11.66 -4.20
N ASN A 72 16.14 -12.52 -3.18
CA ASN A 72 15.35 -13.73 -3.02
C ASN A 72 14.47 -13.60 -1.79
N GLY A 73 13.15 -13.68 -1.97
CA GLY A 73 12.17 -13.48 -0.90
C GLY A 73 10.78 -13.21 -1.47
N TRP A 74 9.79 -13.20 -0.59
CA TRP A 74 8.37 -13.11 -0.98
C TRP A 74 8.03 -11.83 -1.75
N PHE A 75 8.77 -10.75 -1.49
CA PHE A 75 8.52 -9.42 -2.04
C PHE A 75 9.62 -8.94 -3.01
N GLY A 76 10.59 -9.81 -3.34
CA GLY A 76 11.57 -9.55 -4.39
C GLY A 76 12.48 -8.34 -4.16
N VAL A 77 12.65 -7.88 -2.91
CA VAL A 77 13.50 -6.74 -2.54
C VAL A 77 14.16 -7.02 -1.19
N ASN A 78 15.42 -6.61 -1.03
CA ASN A 78 16.04 -6.43 0.29
C ASN A 78 15.83 -4.98 0.75
N ARG A 79 14.83 -4.75 1.61
CA ARG A 79 14.41 -3.45 2.13
C ARG A 79 15.44 -2.84 3.09
N ASP A 80 16.12 -3.66 3.88
CA ASP A 80 17.19 -3.19 4.77
C ASP A 80 18.31 -2.56 3.95
N ASP A 81 18.88 -3.32 2.99
CA ASP A 81 19.99 -2.84 2.16
C ASP A 81 19.61 -1.61 1.33
N LYS A 82 18.41 -1.62 0.76
CA LYS A 82 17.88 -0.48 -0.01
C LYS A 82 17.78 0.78 0.87
N THR A 83 17.22 0.66 2.07
CA THR A 83 16.98 1.81 2.97
C THR A 83 18.28 2.32 3.59
N ILE A 84 19.19 1.41 3.98
CA ILE A 84 20.55 1.77 4.40
C ILE A 84 21.24 2.55 3.28
N GLY A 85 21.12 2.09 2.03
CA GLY A 85 21.65 2.79 0.87
C GLY A 85 21.12 4.22 0.70
N TYR A 86 19.83 4.45 0.97
CA TYR A 86 19.25 5.79 0.94
C TYR A 86 19.80 6.70 2.04
N PHE A 87 19.85 6.22 3.28
CA PHE A 87 20.36 7.00 4.42
C PHE A 87 21.86 7.29 4.27
N ALA A 88 22.63 6.37 3.71
CA ALA A 88 24.04 6.57 3.42
C ALA A 88 24.28 7.73 2.44
N ARG A 89 23.39 7.97 1.47
CA ARG A 89 23.47 9.14 0.55
C ARG A 89 23.34 10.47 1.30
N LEU A 90 22.69 10.48 2.44
CA LEU A 90 22.54 11.64 3.32
C LEU A 90 23.60 11.70 4.43
N GLY A 91 24.55 10.76 4.45
CA GLY A 91 25.55 10.63 5.52
C GLY A 91 24.96 10.19 6.86
N LEU A 92 23.79 9.54 6.85
CA LEU A 92 23.11 9.07 8.05
C LEU A 92 23.50 7.61 8.38
N PRO A 93 23.56 7.24 9.67
CA PRO A 93 23.91 5.90 10.11
C PRO A 93 22.82 4.86 9.82
N SER A 94 23.22 3.59 9.66
CA SER A 94 22.34 2.48 9.31
C SER A 94 21.27 2.18 10.36
N GLU A 95 21.55 2.44 11.63
CA GLU A 95 20.60 2.22 12.73
C GLU A 95 19.37 3.13 12.58
N LEU A 96 19.57 4.37 12.12
CA LEU A 96 18.47 5.28 11.83
C LEU A 96 17.68 4.81 10.60
N ALA A 97 18.37 4.28 9.59
CA ALA A 97 17.73 3.74 8.39
C ALA A 97 16.77 2.59 8.74
N LEU A 98 17.25 1.61 9.50
CA LEU A 98 16.47 0.46 9.93
C LEU A 98 15.36 0.88 10.89
N GLY A 99 15.66 1.74 11.88
CA GLY A 99 14.64 2.26 12.79
C GLY A 99 13.49 2.93 12.05
N SER A 100 13.80 3.81 11.09
CA SER A 100 12.80 4.45 10.25
C SER A 100 12.02 3.44 9.40
N LEU A 101 12.70 2.46 8.79
CA LEU A 101 12.09 1.42 7.97
C LEU A 101 10.99 0.65 8.72
N TYR A 102 11.32 0.13 9.90
CA TYR A 102 10.38 -0.69 10.67
C TYR A 102 9.26 0.13 11.31
N ILE A 103 9.53 1.39 11.71
CA ILE A 103 8.48 2.31 12.17
C ILE A 103 7.47 2.59 11.05
N VAL A 104 7.98 2.89 9.85
CA VAL A 104 7.12 3.07 8.67
C VAL A 104 6.32 1.80 8.40
N GLY A 105 6.96 0.62 8.41
CA GLY A 105 6.26 -0.64 8.21
C GLY A 105 5.13 -0.89 9.21
N ALA A 106 5.34 -0.55 10.48
CA ALA A 106 4.28 -0.65 11.49
C ALA A 106 3.11 0.32 11.20
N ILE A 107 3.41 1.56 10.80
CA ILE A 107 2.39 2.55 10.41
C ILE A 107 1.59 2.06 9.21
N GLU A 108 2.25 1.50 8.20
CA GLU A 108 1.60 0.95 7.01
C GLU A 108 0.69 -0.23 7.33
N ILE A 109 1.11 -1.15 8.21
CA ILE A 109 0.26 -2.26 8.68
C ILE A 109 -0.98 -1.70 9.38
N ILE A 110 -0.81 -0.76 10.31
CA ILE A 110 -1.93 -0.12 11.03
C ILE A 110 -2.90 0.53 10.04
N LEU A 111 -2.37 1.22 9.03
CA LEU A 111 -3.16 1.89 8.00
C LEU A 111 -3.92 0.89 7.12
N GLY A 112 -3.27 -0.22 6.72
CA GLY A 112 -3.90 -1.31 5.99
C GLY A 112 -5.03 -1.95 6.78
N VAL A 113 -4.81 -2.24 8.06
CA VAL A 113 -5.86 -2.73 8.98
C VAL A 113 -7.00 -1.71 9.11
N ALA A 114 -6.70 -0.41 9.20
CA ALA A 114 -7.72 0.62 9.28
C ALA A 114 -8.62 0.63 8.02
N PHE A 115 -8.05 0.57 6.83
CA PHE A 115 -8.82 0.48 5.58
C PHE A 115 -9.66 -0.80 5.48
N LEU A 116 -9.10 -1.95 5.84
CA LEU A 116 -9.84 -3.23 5.84
C LEU A 116 -10.96 -3.24 6.88
N SER A 117 -10.74 -2.61 8.04
CA SER A 117 -11.77 -2.52 9.09
C SER A 117 -13.02 -1.79 8.59
N ILE A 118 -12.88 -0.80 7.71
CA ILE A 118 -14.02 -0.06 7.13
C ILE A 118 -14.86 -0.99 6.23
N LEU A 119 -14.25 -1.95 5.57
CA LEU A 119 -14.98 -2.92 4.73
C LEU A 119 -15.63 -4.04 5.53
N PHE A 120 -14.98 -4.49 6.61
CA PHE A 120 -15.37 -5.72 7.29
C PHE A 120 -16.02 -5.52 8.66
N TYR A 121 -16.15 -4.30 9.18
CA TYR A 121 -16.74 -4.09 10.52
C TYR A 121 -18.17 -4.62 10.61
N LYS A 122 -19.08 -4.27 9.69
CA LYS A 122 -20.48 -4.76 9.70
C LYS A 122 -20.62 -6.29 9.65
N PRO A 123 -20.04 -7.00 8.67
CA PRO A 123 -20.22 -8.45 8.58
C PRO A 123 -19.50 -9.25 9.68
N LEU A 124 -18.49 -8.68 10.37
CA LEU A 124 -17.73 -9.38 11.41
C LEU A 124 -18.16 -9.04 12.85
N LEU A 125 -18.93 -7.97 13.05
CA LEU A 125 -19.36 -7.54 14.39
C LEU A 125 -20.67 -8.23 14.80
N PRO A 126 -20.77 -8.70 16.07
CA PRO A 126 -22.06 -9.06 16.65
C PRO A 126 -23.02 -7.87 16.62
N LYS A 127 -24.30 -8.06 16.30
CA LYS A 127 -25.33 -7.00 16.20
C LYS A 127 -25.40 -6.06 17.40
N GLN A 128 -25.07 -6.54 18.60
CA GLN A 128 -25.03 -5.72 19.82
C GLN A 128 -23.88 -4.70 19.81
N LEU A 129 -22.74 -5.07 19.23
CA LEU A 129 -21.56 -4.23 19.12
C LEU A 129 -21.68 -3.28 17.91
N GLU A 130 -22.34 -3.70 16.84
CA GLU A 130 -22.75 -2.84 15.72
C GLU A 130 -23.58 -1.65 16.21
N ASN A 131 -24.66 -1.91 16.96
CA ASN A 131 -25.52 -0.86 17.52
C ASN A 131 -24.76 0.09 18.46
N ALA A 132 -23.80 -0.44 19.24
CA ALA A 132 -22.97 0.37 20.12
C ALA A 132 -21.96 1.24 19.35
N LEU A 133 -21.42 0.74 18.23
CA LEU A 133 -20.55 1.51 17.33
C LEU A 133 -21.33 2.59 16.58
N GLU A 134 -22.54 2.30 16.08
CA GLU A 134 -23.38 3.29 15.39
C GLU A 134 -23.81 4.43 16.31
N ALA A 135 -24.08 4.14 17.59
CA ALA A 135 -24.29 5.16 18.62
C ALA A 135 -23.05 6.03 18.84
N ASN A 136 -21.85 5.46 18.67
CA ASN A 136 -20.57 6.12 18.82
C ASN A 136 -20.00 6.49 17.45
N LYS A 137 -20.63 7.47 16.78
CA LYS A 137 -20.32 8.00 15.43
C LYS A 137 -18.82 8.24 15.12
N ALA A 138 -17.96 8.30 16.14
CA ALA A 138 -16.52 8.37 15.99
C ALA A 138 -15.91 7.06 15.45
N PHE A 139 -16.41 5.91 15.89
CA PHE A 139 -16.00 4.57 15.43
C PHE A 139 -16.90 4.02 14.32
N ALA A 140 -18.13 4.53 14.18
CA ALA A 140 -18.92 4.35 12.97
C ALA A 140 -18.28 5.14 11.81
N THR A 141 -17.29 4.49 11.19
CA THR A 141 -16.78 4.64 9.83
C THR A 141 -16.20 5.99 9.41
N GLN A 142 -16.89 7.12 9.52
CA GLN A 142 -16.48 8.35 8.84
C GLN A 142 -15.16 8.94 9.36
N THR A 143 -14.93 8.92 10.67
CA THR A 143 -13.73 9.53 11.24
C THR A 143 -12.50 8.67 10.99
N VAL A 144 -12.60 7.35 11.22
CA VAL A 144 -11.53 6.40 10.86
C VAL A 144 -11.23 6.49 9.38
N HIS A 145 -12.25 6.51 8.53
CA HIS A 145 -12.11 6.68 7.10
C HIS A 145 -11.34 7.95 6.70
N ARG A 146 -11.81 9.12 7.18
CA ARG A 146 -11.14 10.41 6.91
C ARG A 146 -9.71 10.43 7.44
N LEU A 147 -9.46 9.83 8.60
CA LEU A 147 -8.12 9.74 9.19
C LEU A 147 -7.22 8.82 8.37
N SER A 148 -7.69 7.66 7.91
CA SER A 148 -6.94 6.75 7.06
C SER A 148 -6.53 7.43 5.76
N PHE A 149 -7.45 8.12 5.07
CA PHE A 149 -7.10 8.85 3.86
C PHE A 149 -6.11 9.99 4.12
N LYS A 150 -6.29 10.78 5.18
CA LYS A 150 -5.33 11.84 5.56
C LYS A 150 -3.96 11.27 5.89
N ALA A 151 -3.90 10.20 6.68
CA ALA A 151 -2.65 9.53 7.06
C ALA A 151 -1.94 8.94 5.83
N SER A 152 -2.68 8.26 4.96
CA SER A 152 -2.19 7.74 3.68
C SER A 152 -1.58 8.85 2.81
N SER A 153 -2.30 9.95 2.64
CA SER A 153 -1.80 11.10 1.86
C SER A 153 -0.57 11.75 2.49
N LEU A 154 -0.55 11.93 3.81
CA LEU A 154 0.61 12.47 4.52
C LEU A 154 1.84 11.56 4.40
N LEU A 155 1.63 10.25 4.46
CA LEU A 155 2.70 9.27 4.32
C LEU A 155 3.30 9.29 2.91
N PHE A 156 2.47 9.34 1.86
CA PHE A 156 2.98 9.53 0.49
C PHE A 156 3.73 10.84 0.31
N VAL A 157 3.22 11.96 0.85
CA VAL A 157 3.94 13.24 0.80
C VAL A 157 5.30 13.14 1.50
N ALA A 158 5.36 12.47 2.65
CA ALA A 158 6.61 12.23 3.35
C ALA A 158 7.58 11.38 2.52
N PHE A 159 7.10 10.28 1.92
CA PHE A 159 7.92 9.45 1.03
C PHE A 159 8.44 10.24 -0.17
N MET A 160 7.59 11.01 -0.85
CA MET A 160 8.03 11.85 -1.97
C MET A 160 9.11 12.87 -1.59
N VAL A 161 9.00 13.48 -0.40
CA VAL A 161 10.07 14.36 0.12
C VAL A 161 11.37 13.57 0.28
N MET A 162 11.31 12.38 0.88
CA MET A 162 12.47 11.52 1.06
C MET A 162 13.04 11.05 -0.28
N ASP A 163 12.21 10.69 -1.26
CA ASP A 163 12.66 10.27 -2.60
C ASP A 163 13.44 11.39 -3.30
N ILE A 164 13.00 12.64 -3.15
CA ILE A 164 13.73 13.80 -3.66
C ILE A 164 15.09 13.93 -2.97
N LEU A 165 15.14 13.80 -1.63
CA LEU A 165 16.38 13.88 -0.86
C LEU A 165 17.35 12.75 -1.20
N PHE A 166 16.83 11.54 -1.39
CA PHE A 166 17.59 10.36 -1.78
C PHE A 166 17.98 10.35 -3.26
N GLY A 167 17.35 11.19 -4.08
CA GLY A 167 17.56 11.26 -5.52
C GLY A 167 16.92 10.10 -6.29
N ASP A 168 15.91 9.44 -5.73
CA ASP A 168 15.20 8.33 -6.38
C ASP A 168 13.99 8.84 -7.18
N ARG A 169 14.17 9.01 -8.49
CA ARG A 169 13.11 9.53 -9.37
C ARG A 169 12.05 8.50 -9.72
N THR A 170 12.38 7.21 -9.64
CA THR A 170 11.45 6.12 -9.92
C THR A 170 10.46 6.00 -8.78
N GLU A 171 10.94 5.92 -7.54
CA GLU A 171 10.09 5.88 -6.34
C GLU A 171 9.21 7.13 -6.22
N LEU A 172 9.76 8.32 -6.51
CA LEU A 172 9.00 9.57 -6.52
C LEU A 172 7.78 9.52 -7.47
N TRP A 173 7.96 8.92 -8.65
CA TRP A 173 6.89 8.77 -9.63
C TRP A 173 5.82 7.77 -9.17
N GLU A 174 6.26 6.65 -8.60
CA GLU A 174 5.37 5.62 -8.03
C GLU A 174 4.53 6.19 -6.87
N HIS A 175 5.18 6.80 -5.87
CA HIS A 175 4.50 7.42 -4.74
C HIS A 175 3.57 8.57 -5.17
N GLY A 176 3.96 9.37 -6.16
CA GLY A 176 3.10 10.40 -6.74
C GLY A 176 1.84 9.82 -7.37
N THR A 177 1.96 8.69 -8.08
CA THR A 177 0.83 7.99 -8.70
C THR A 177 -0.13 7.43 -7.63
N PHE A 178 0.40 6.83 -6.57
CA PHE A 178 -0.42 6.32 -5.46
C PHE A 178 -1.09 7.45 -4.66
N LEU A 179 -0.46 8.61 -4.52
CA LEU A 179 -1.08 9.78 -3.92
C LEU A 179 -2.30 10.25 -4.73
N LEU A 180 -2.17 10.32 -6.07
CA LEU A 180 -3.29 10.67 -6.95
C LEU A 180 -4.43 9.65 -6.84
N LEU A 181 -4.11 8.36 -6.84
CA LEU A 181 -5.11 7.30 -6.65
C LEU A 181 -5.81 7.42 -5.29
N THR A 182 -5.05 7.71 -4.22
CA THR A 182 -5.60 7.94 -2.88
C THR A 182 -6.56 9.13 -2.86
N ALA A 183 -6.17 10.26 -3.47
CA ALA A 183 -7.02 11.45 -3.55
C ALA A 183 -8.29 11.18 -4.38
N PHE A 184 -8.17 10.45 -5.49
CA PHE A 184 -9.28 10.06 -6.33
C PHE A 184 -10.26 9.13 -5.60
N ALA A 185 -9.75 8.10 -4.92
CA ALA A 185 -10.57 7.19 -4.11
C ALA A 185 -11.30 7.94 -2.99
N TYR A 186 -10.64 8.91 -2.34
CA TYR A 186 -11.28 9.75 -1.33
C TYR A 186 -12.41 10.60 -1.91
N ARG A 187 -12.22 11.16 -3.12
CA ARG A 187 -13.25 11.95 -3.80
C ARG A 187 -14.48 11.11 -4.13
N LEU A 188 -14.26 9.91 -4.69
CA LEU A 188 -15.34 8.98 -5.02
C LEU A 188 -16.14 8.55 -3.78
N TYR A 189 -15.47 8.39 -2.64
CA TYR A 189 -16.16 8.12 -1.38
C TYR A 189 -17.09 9.27 -0.99
N ILE A 190 -16.61 10.52 -1.04
CA ILE A 190 -17.44 11.67 -0.67
C ILE A 190 -18.67 11.75 -1.58
N ASP A 191 -18.49 11.50 -2.88
CA ASP A 191 -19.61 11.48 -3.82
C ASP A 191 -20.61 10.35 -3.50
N HIS A 192 -20.12 9.15 -3.15
CA HIS A 192 -20.96 8.03 -2.74
C HIS A 192 -21.77 8.36 -1.48
N GLU A 193 -21.15 8.90 -0.43
CA GLU A 193 -21.87 9.31 0.79
C GLU A 193 -22.94 10.37 0.52
N GLN A 194 -22.67 11.31 -0.38
CA GLN A 194 -23.63 12.36 -0.74
C GLN A 194 -24.84 11.77 -1.47
N ILE A 195 -24.62 10.80 -2.36
CA ILE A 195 -25.70 10.11 -3.08
C ILE A 195 -26.57 9.33 -2.08
N GLU A 196 -25.95 8.51 -1.21
CA GLU A 196 -26.68 7.75 -0.19
C GLU A 196 -27.52 8.66 0.72
N ALA A 197 -26.96 9.77 1.19
CA ALA A 197 -27.68 10.70 2.05
C ALA A 197 -28.91 11.33 1.37
N VAL A 198 -28.83 11.62 0.07
CA VAL A 198 -29.95 12.15 -0.72
C VAL A 198 -31.03 11.08 -0.91
N GLU A 199 -30.64 9.84 -1.22
CA GLU A 199 -31.56 8.71 -1.37
C GLU A 199 -32.30 8.40 -0.06
N GLU A 200 -31.61 8.39 1.08
CA GLU A 200 -32.22 8.21 2.41
C GLU A 200 -33.20 9.34 2.76
N ALA A 201 -32.86 10.59 2.44
CA ALA A 201 -33.74 11.74 2.64
C ALA A 201 -35.02 11.62 1.77
N GLN A 202 -34.89 11.15 0.53
CA GLN A 202 -36.04 10.94 -0.35
C GLN A 202 -36.94 9.81 0.17
N ILE A 203 -36.37 8.67 0.55
CA ILE A 203 -37.13 7.53 1.09
C ILE A 203 -37.86 7.92 2.37
N SER A 204 -37.19 8.62 3.30
CA SER A 204 -37.82 9.08 4.55
C SER A 204 -38.91 10.13 4.34
N SER A 205 -38.83 10.96 3.29
CA SER A 205 -39.89 11.91 2.92
C SER A 205 -41.09 11.26 2.18
N SER A 206 -40.93 10.00 1.74
CA SER A 206 -41.93 9.24 0.98
C SER A 206 -42.78 8.31 1.85
N ILE A 207 -42.48 8.24 3.16
CA ILE A 207 -43.16 7.44 4.19
C ILE A 207 -43.93 8.39 5.11
#